data_AF-A0A537R445-F1
#
_entry.id   AF-A0A537R445-F1
#
_cell.length_a   1.000
_cell.length_b   1.000
_cell.length_c   1.000
_cell.angle_alpha   90.00
_cell.angle_beta   90.00
_cell.angle_gamma   90.00
#
_symmetry.space_group_name_H-M   'P 1'
#
loop_
_entity.id
_entity.type
_entity.pdbx_description
1 polymer ?
#
loop_
_entity_poly.entity_id
_entity_poly.type
_entity_poly.pdbx_seq_one_letter_code
_entity_poly.pdbx_strand_id
1 'polypeptide(L)'
;MSLRRPYKILLPLTMFYAAPAQLQAQPAALNWRAFEVPQYGTRVDYPASIFTPSGTPAKGVGERFESRDGRAILSIYSRENTERDTPSSYLR
;
A
#
# COMPACT_ATOMS: atom_id res chain seq x y z
N MET A 1 12.88 -4.14 81.28
CA MET A 1 12.63 -5.18 80.26
C MET A 1 11.57 -4.64 79.30
N SER A 2 11.97 -4.07 78.16
CA SER A 2 11.05 -3.53 77.15
C SER A 2 11.52 -4.01 75.77
N LEU A 3 10.71 -4.87 75.14
CA LEU A 3 11.02 -5.58 73.90
C LEU A 3 10.88 -4.63 72.70
N ARG A 4 11.97 -4.43 71.94
CA ARG A 4 11.91 -3.83 70.60
C ARG A 4 11.30 -4.83 69.63
N ARG A 5 10.17 -4.51 68.99
CA ARG A 5 9.63 -5.29 67.87
C ARG A 5 10.37 -4.92 66.58
N PRO A 6 10.96 -5.87 65.84
CA PRO A 6 11.54 -5.57 64.53
C PRO A 6 10.44 -5.51 63.47
N TYR A 7 10.32 -4.37 62.80
CA TYR A 7 9.50 -4.24 61.59
C TYR A 7 10.18 -4.99 60.45
N LYS A 8 9.49 -6.01 59.90
CA LYS A 8 9.90 -6.66 58.65
C LYS A 8 9.49 -5.74 57.49
N ILE A 9 10.48 -5.12 56.84
CA ILE A 9 10.28 -4.36 55.61
C ILE A 9 10.14 -5.37 54.47
N LEU A 10 8.93 -5.55 53.96
CA LEU A 10 8.66 -6.31 52.75
C LEU A 10 8.78 -5.33 51.57
N LEU A 11 9.86 -5.45 50.79
CA LEU A 11 10.02 -4.72 49.53
C LEU A 11 9.19 -5.41 48.44
N PRO A 12 8.21 -4.75 47.80
CA PRO A 12 7.55 -5.33 46.64
C PRO A 12 8.50 -5.26 45.43
N LEU A 13 8.80 -6.43 44.87
CA LEU A 13 9.56 -6.57 43.63
C LEU A 13 8.64 -6.17 42.46
N THR A 14 8.70 -4.91 42.02
CA THR A 14 8.03 -4.44 40.80
C THR A 14 8.72 -5.03 39.57
N MET A 15 8.05 -6.00 38.94
CA MET A 15 8.47 -6.59 37.67
C MET A 15 8.07 -5.63 36.53
N PHE A 16 9.05 -4.98 35.89
CA PHE A 16 8.82 -4.16 34.70
C PHE A 16 8.63 -5.08 33.49
N TYR A 17 7.39 -5.19 32.99
CA TYR A 17 7.10 -5.88 31.73
C TYR A 17 7.45 -4.94 30.57
N ALA A 18 8.54 -5.21 29.86
CA ALA A 18 8.88 -4.48 28.64
C ALA A 18 7.96 -4.93 27.50
N ALA A 19 7.00 -4.09 27.10
CA ALA A 19 6.21 -4.33 25.91
C ALA A 19 7.11 -4.30 24.67
N PRO A 20 6.98 -5.22 23.70
CA PRO A 20 7.72 -5.15 22.45
C PRO A 20 7.29 -3.88 21.70
N ALA A 21 8.24 -2.98 21.46
CA ALA A 21 8.02 -1.85 20.58
C ALA A 21 7.75 -2.37 19.17
N GLN A 22 6.54 -2.17 18.66
CA GLN A 22 6.22 -2.45 17.26
C GLN A 22 7.02 -1.46 16.40
N LEU A 23 8.05 -1.95 15.71
CA LEU A 23 8.79 -1.17 14.74
C LEU A 23 7.81 -0.81 13.62
N GLN A 24 7.31 0.44 13.61
CA GLN A 24 6.52 0.94 12.49
C GLN A 24 7.44 0.98 11.28
N ALA A 25 7.26 0.03 10.35
CA ALA A 25 7.91 0.11 9.06
C ALA A 25 7.47 1.43 8.41
N GLN A 26 8.42 2.33 8.17
CA GLN A 26 8.14 3.53 7.39
C GLN A 26 7.66 3.07 6.01
N PRO A 27 6.51 3.57 5.51
CA PRO A 27 6.04 3.19 4.20
C PRO A 27 7.12 3.58 3.18
N ALA A 28 7.58 2.60 2.40
CA ALA A 28 8.54 2.85 1.33
C ALA A 28 7.96 3.91 0.37
N ALA A 29 8.81 4.81 -0.13
CA ALA A 29 8.38 5.81 -1.10
C ALA A 29 7.75 5.12 -2.33
N LEU A 30 6.52 5.52 -2.67
CA LEU A 30 5.73 4.85 -3.72
C LEU A 30 6.21 5.14 -5.15
N ASN A 31 7.18 6.04 -5.30
CA ASN A 31 7.78 6.44 -6.58
C ASN A 31 6.71 6.72 -7.65
N TRP A 32 5.86 7.72 -7.39
CA TRP A 32 4.79 8.10 -8.32
C TRP A 32 5.37 8.53 -9.67
N ARG A 33 4.80 7.99 -10.76
CA ARG A 33 5.17 8.31 -12.13
C ARG A 33 3.92 8.60 -12.96
N ALA A 34 4.03 9.52 -13.91
CA ALA A 34 2.99 9.77 -14.90
C ALA A 34 3.10 8.75 -16.05
N PHE A 35 1.97 8.16 -16.43
CA PHE A 35 1.77 7.48 -17.70
C PHE A 35 0.91 8.35 -18.62
N GLU A 36 1.30 8.45 -19.89
CA GLU A 36 0.64 9.33 -20.85
C GLU A 36 0.27 8.60 -22.14
N VAL A 37 -0.90 8.94 -22.68
CA VAL A 37 -1.31 8.58 -24.04
C VAL A 37 -1.64 9.89 -24.77
N PRO A 38 -0.63 10.59 -25.33
CA PRO A 38 -0.78 11.96 -25.81
C PRO A 38 -1.89 12.14 -26.86
N GLN A 39 -2.01 11.18 -27.77
CA GLN A 39 -3.04 11.16 -28.82
C GLN A 39 -4.49 11.20 -28.28
N TYR A 40 -4.72 10.76 -27.04
CA TYR A 40 -6.03 10.80 -26.37
C TYR A 40 -6.07 11.76 -25.17
N GLY A 41 -5.02 12.56 -24.95
CA GLY A 41 -4.92 13.48 -23.81
C GLY A 41 -4.96 12.81 -22.44
N THR A 42 -4.68 11.50 -22.36
CA THR A 42 -4.72 10.76 -21.10
C THR A 42 -3.42 10.94 -20.34
N ARG A 43 -3.53 11.29 -19.05
CA ARG A 43 -2.41 11.31 -18.10
C ARG A 43 -2.88 10.74 -16.77
N VAL A 44 -2.18 9.73 -16.28
CA VAL A 44 -2.51 9.04 -15.02
C VAL A 44 -1.23 8.82 -14.23
N ASP A 45 -1.21 9.27 -12.97
CA ASP A 45 -0.12 8.96 -12.06
C ASP A 45 -0.34 7.58 -11.43
N TYR A 46 0.72 6.76 -11.37
CA TYR A 46 0.69 5.43 -10.77
C TYR A 46 1.90 5.19 -9.85
N PRO A 47 1.77 4.35 -8.80
CA PRO A 47 2.86 4.05 -7.87
C PRO A 47 3.81 3.01 -8.48
N ALA A 48 4.92 3.47 -9.08
CA ALA A 48 5.86 2.60 -9.80
C ALA A 48 6.68 1.66 -8.90
N SER A 49 6.65 1.89 -7.58
CA SER A 49 7.18 0.91 -6.61
C SER A 49 6.28 -0.32 -6.46
N ILE A 50 5.01 -0.24 -6.87
CA ILE A 50 4.04 -1.35 -6.82
C ILE A 50 3.90 -1.99 -8.19
N PHE A 51 3.73 -1.19 -9.24
CA PHE A 51 3.36 -1.64 -10.58
C PHE A 51 4.51 -1.51 -11.58
N THR A 52 4.83 -2.60 -12.28
CA THR A 52 5.81 -2.64 -13.38
C THR A 52 5.14 -3.00 -14.70
N PRO A 53 5.57 -2.41 -15.84
CA PRO A 53 5.05 -2.76 -17.16
C PRO A 53 5.10 -4.27 -17.40
N SER A 54 4.00 -4.83 -17.89
CA SER A 54 3.83 -6.26 -18.13
C SER A 54 3.25 -6.59 -19.51
N GLY A 55 3.01 -5.58 -20.36
CA GLY A 55 2.62 -5.75 -21.75
C GLY A 55 1.44 -4.87 -22.17
N THR A 56 0.79 -5.22 -23.27
CA THR A 56 -0.30 -4.40 -23.80
C THR A 56 -1.62 -4.62 -23.07
N PRO A 57 -2.47 -3.58 -22.96
CA PRO A 57 -3.82 -3.71 -22.41
C PRO A 57 -4.71 -4.51 -23.36
N ALA A 58 -5.77 -5.13 -22.82
CA ALA A 58 -6.72 -5.89 -23.62
C ALA A 58 -7.60 -5.02 -24.55
N LYS A 59 -7.68 -3.72 -24.28
CA LYS A 59 -8.47 -2.74 -25.03
C LYS A 59 -7.62 -1.49 -25.28
N GLY A 60 -7.83 -0.86 -26.44
CA GLY A 60 -7.25 0.44 -26.75
C GLY A 60 -5.73 0.47 -26.82
N VAL A 61 -5.18 1.68 -26.74
CA VAL A 61 -3.74 1.94 -26.70
C VAL A 61 -3.36 2.32 -25.28
N GLY A 62 -2.31 1.70 -24.74
CA GLY A 62 -1.87 1.95 -23.38
C GLY A 62 -0.87 0.90 -22.90
N GLU A 63 -0.82 0.71 -21.59
CA GLU A 63 0.09 -0.22 -20.93
C GLU A 63 -0.64 -1.00 -19.84
N ARG A 64 -0.32 -2.29 -19.74
CA ARG A 64 -0.68 -3.16 -18.63
C ARG A 64 0.50 -3.22 -17.68
N PHE A 65 0.21 -3.16 -16.39
CA PHE A 65 1.18 -3.27 -15.32
C PHE A 65 0.74 -4.36 -14.35
N GLU A 66 1.71 -4.99 -13.70
CA GLU A 66 1.47 -6.00 -12.67
C GLU A 66 2.30 -5.70 -11.43
N SER A 67 1.77 -6.11 -10.28
CA SER A 67 2.54 -6.11 -9.04
C SER A 67 3.59 -7.20 -9.06
N ARG A 68 4.69 -6.99 -8.35
CA ARG A 68 5.80 -7.96 -8.27
C ARG A 68 5.37 -9.35 -7.80
N ASP A 69 4.34 -9.42 -6.95
CA ASP A 69 3.76 -10.66 -6.43
C ASP A 69 2.66 -11.26 -7.34
N GLY A 70 2.34 -10.61 -8.46
CA GLY A 70 1.32 -11.04 -9.42
C GLY A 70 -0.12 -10.94 -8.92
N ARG A 71 -0.36 -10.36 -7.73
CA ARG A 71 -1.69 -10.30 -7.11
C ARG A 71 -2.54 -9.12 -7.55
N ALA A 72 -1.92 -8.10 -8.12
CA ALA A 72 -2.61 -6.90 -8.60
C ALA A 72 -2.21 -6.61 -10.05
N ILE A 73 -3.22 -6.17 -10.80
CA ILE A 73 -3.10 -5.79 -12.20
C ILE A 73 -3.65 -4.38 -12.33
N LEU A 74 -2.92 -3.52 -13.03
CA LEU A 74 -3.37 -2.20 -13.44
C LEU A 74 -3.31 -2.15 -14.97
N SER A 75 -4.35 -1.63 -15.61
CA SER A 75 -4.32 -1.37 -17.06
C SER A 75 -4.78 0.05 -17.29
N ILE A 76 -3.90 0.86 -17.89
CA ILE A 76 -4.20 2.25 -18.25
C ILE A 76 -4.21 2.29 -19.77
N TYR A 77 -5.36 2.63 -20.34
CA TYR A 77 -5.54 2.65 -21.79
C TYR A 77 -6.58 3.67 -22.21
N SER A 78 -6.50 4.06 -23.48
CA SER A 78 -7.42 4.99 -24.11
C SER A 78 -7.86 4.43 -25.46
N ARG A 79 -9.13 4.63 -25.80
CA ARG A 79 -9.72 4.25 -27.09
C ARG A 79 -10.79 5.26 -27.47
N GLU A 80 -11.08 5.34 -28.75
CA GLU A 80 -12.32 5.99 -29.20
C GLU A 80 -13.54 5.26 -28.65
N ASN A 81 -14.57 6.04 -28.29
CA ASN A 81 -15.83 5.52 -27.79
C ASN A 81 -16.88 5.37 -28.91
N THR A 82 -16.57 4.60 -29.94
CA THR A 82 -17.46 4.36 -31.08
C THR A 82 -18.69 3.54 -30.70
N GLU A 83 -18.55 2.65 -29.72
CA GLU A 83 -19.60 1.77 -29.20
C GLU A 83 -20.56 2.49 -28.23
N ARG A 84 -20.29 3.76 -27.88
CA ARG A 84 -21.03 4.53 -26.85
C ARG A 84 -21.07 3.83 -25.49
N ASP A 85 -19.95 3.18 -25.15
CA ASP A 85 -19.69 2.66 -23.81
C ASP A 85 -19.92 3.76 -22.75
N THR A 86 -20.43 3.34 -21.60
CA THR A 86 -20.61 4.20 -20.41
C THR A 86 -19.81 3.60 -19.26
N PRO A 87 -19.46 4.35 -18.20
CA PRO A 87 -18.71 3.78 -17.09
C PRO A 87 -19.35 2.53 -16.47
N SER A 88 -20.68 2.44 -16.46
CA SER A 88 -21.41 1.26 -15.98
C SER A 88 -21.20 0.02 -16.84
N SER A 89 -20.87 0.13 -18.14
CA SER A 89 -20.62 -1.03 -19.00
C SER A 89 -19.32 -1.79 -18.64
N TYR A 90 -18.46 -1.17 -17.82
CA TYR A 90 -17.20 -1.77 -17.33
C TYR A 90 -17.35 -2.49 -15.99
N LEU A 91 -18.48 -2.29 -15.30
CA LEU A 91 -18.79 -2.98 -14.05
C LEU A 91 -19.53 -4.27 -14.44
N ARG A 92 -18.84 -5.42 -14.33
CA ARG A 92 -19.44 -6.76 -14.49
C ARG A 92 -19.58 -7.41 -13.13
#